data_AF-A0A7J8DC80-F1
#
_entry.id   AF-A0A7J8DC80-F1
#
_cell.length_a   1.000
_cell.length_b   1.000
_cell.length_c   1.000
_cell.angle_alpha   90.00
_cell.angle_beta   90.00
_cell.angle_gamma   90.00
#
_symmetry.space_group_name_H-M   'P 1'
#
loop_
_entity.id
_entity.type
_entity.pdbx_description
1 polymer ?
#
loop_
_entity_poly.entity_id
_entity_poly.type
_entity_poly.pdbx_seq_one_letter_code
_entity_poly.pdbx_strand_id
1 'polypeptide(L)'
;MSRVSVPCHVKGTVALQMGDVRTSQGRPGVLVIDVTFPSIAPFELQEITFKNYYTAFLSIRVRQHTSMHTQAKWVTCLRDYCLMPDPHSEEGAQAYVSLFKHQVSWD
;
A
#
# COMPACT_ATOMS: atom_id res chain seq x y z
N MET A 1 -2.23 -16.71 -19.08
CA MET A 1 -3.38 -15.92 -18.58
C MET A 1 -3.11 -14.46 -18.87
N SER A 2 -4.05 -13.72 -19.46
CA SER A 2 -3.91 -12.28 -19.71
C SER A 2 -4.06 -11.50 -18.41
N ARG A 3 -3.16 -10.55 -18.14
CA ARG A 3 -3.30 -9.61 -17.02
C ARG A 3 -4.45 -8.65 -17.32
N VAL A 4 -5.33 -8.44 -16.34
CA VAL A 4 -6.46 -7.52 -16.46
C VAL A 4 -6.34 -6.45 -15.38
N SER A 5 -6.52 -5.18 -15.76
CA SER A 5 -6.58 -4.09 -14.79
C SER A 5 -7.88 -4.22 -13.99
N VAL A 6 -7.75 -4.29 -12.67
CA VAL A 6 -8.92 -4.39 -11.78
C VAL A 6 -9.31 -2.98 -11.35
N PRO A 7 -10.57 -2.55 -11.56
CA PRO A 7 -11.02 -1.26 -11.05
C PRO A 7 -10.91 -1.24 -9.53
N CYS A 8 -10.44 -0.15 -8.96
CA CYS A 8 -10.34 0.03 -7.53
C CYS A 8 -10.90 1.39 -7.11
N HIS A 9 -11.31 1.47 -5.85
CA HIS A 9 -11.74 2.69 -5.20
C HIS A 9 -10.73 3.03 -4.10
N VAL A 10 -10.08 4.17 -4.24
CA VAL A 10 -9.10 4.70 -3.29
C VAL A 10 -9.84 5.63 -2.32
N LYS A 11 -9.87 5.27 -1.03
CA LYS A 11 -10.46 6.13 0.00
C LYS A 11 -9.49 7.26 0.37
N GLY A 12 -10.02 8.27 1.08
CA GLY A 12 -9.21 9.35 1.62
C GLY A 12 -8.09 8.87 2.54
N THR A 13 -6.97 9.58 2.52
CA THR A 13 -5.79 9.31 3.36
C THR A 13 -6.10 9.53 4.83
N VAL A 14 -5.71 8.60 5.69
CA VAL A 14 -5.77 8.73 7.15
C VAL A 14 -4.36 8.92 7.71
N ALA A 15 -4.15 10.02 8.43
CA ALA A 15 -2.91 10.27 9.13
C ALA A 15 -2.81 9.45 10.42
N LEU A 16 -1.75 8.66 10.57
CA LEU A 16 -1.46 8.01 11.85
C LEU A 16 -0.78 9.02 12.78
N GLN A 17 -1.42 9.29 13.91
CA GLN A 17 -0.85 10.10 14.97
C GLN A 17 0.03 9.20 15.85
N MET A 18 1.31 9.55 16.00
CA MET A 18 2.20 8.96 17.00
C MET A 18 2.38 9.97 18.13
N GLY A 19 1.88 9.65 19.33
CA GLY A 19 2.07 10.48 20.53
C GLY A 19 0.79 10.76 21.31
N ASP A 20 0.95 11.34 22.50
CA ASP A 20 -0.16 11.78 23.35
C ASP A 20 -0.78 13.07 22.75
N VAL A 21 -2.10 13.09 22.61
CA VAL A 21 -2.88 14.11 21.87
C VAL A 21 -2.64 15.54 22.39
N ARG A 22 -2.11 15.67 23.61
CA ARG A 22 -1.94 16.94 24.33
C ARG A 22 -0.81 17.83 23.79
N THR A 23 0.11 17.29 22.99
CA THR A 23 1.24 18.05 22.41
C THR A 23 1.52 17.62 20.98
N SER A 24 0.71 18.01 19.99
CA SER A 24 1.05 17.69 18.59
C SER A 24 0.60 18.76 17.60
N GLN A 25 1.48 19.74 17.38
CA GLN A 25 1.52 20.54 16.14
C GLN A 25 2.35 19.84 15.02
N GLY A 26 2.77 18.59 15.24
CA GLY A 26 3.62 17.85 14.30
C GLY A 26 2.83 17.31 13.10
N ARG A 27 3.42 17.40 11.91
CA ARG A 27 2.88 16.70 10.74
C ARG A 27 3.04 15.18 10.93
N PRO A 28 2.01 14.38 10.67
CA PRO A 28 2.09 12.93 10.78
C PRO A 28 3.09 12.39 9.75
N GLY A 29 4.04 11.57 10.20
CA GLY A 29 5.05 10.95 9.32
C GLY A 29 4.53 9.76 8.52
N VAL A 30 3.31 9.30 8.79
CA VAL A 30 2.71 8.12 8.15
C VAL A 30 1.27 8.41 7.75
N LEU A 31 0.96 8.14 6.47
CA LEU A 31 -0.38 8.17 5.91
C LEU A 31 -0.80 6.76 5.51
N VAL A 32 -2.05 6.40 5.81
CA VAL A 32 -2.67 5.14 5.40
C VAL A 32 -3.69 5.43 4.31
N ILE A 33 -3.62 4.64 3.24
CA ILE A 33 -4.56 4.69 2.13
C ILE A 33 -5.29 3.35 2.06
N ASP A 34 -6.61 3.41 2.17
CA ASP A 34 -7.46 2.23 1.99
C ASP A 34 -7.84 2.10 0.51
N VAL A 35 -7.51 0.96 -0.08
CA VAL A 35 -7.92 0.60 -1.45
C VAL A 35 -8.91 -0.55 -1.39
N THR A 36 -10.08 -0.36 -1.99
CA THR A 36 -11.14 -1.37 -2.06
C THR A 36 -11.42 -1.74 -3.51
N PHE A 37 -11.73 -2.99 -3.77
CA PHE A 37 -12.13 -3.47 -5.10
C PHE A 37 -13.64 -3.71 -5.11
N PRO A 38 -14.38 -3.21 -6.12
CA PRO A 38 -15.83 -3.40 -6.22
C PRO A 38 -16.22 -4.83 -6.61
N SER A 39 -15.25 -5.68 -7.00
CA SER A 39 -15.49 -7.08 -7.34
C SER A 39 -15.83 -7.92 -6.10
N ILE A 40 -16.85 -8.77 -6.22
CA ILE A 40 -17.31 -9.71 -5.18
C ILE A 40 -16.39 -10.94 -5.09
N ALA A 41 -15.62 -11.25 -6.15
CA ALA A 41 -14.74 -12.42 -6.18
C ALA A 41 -13.28 -12.05 -5.86
N PRO A 42 -12.60 -12.83 -5.00
CA PRO A 42 -11.15 -12.74 -4.82
C PRO A 42 -10.41 -12.95 -6.15
N PHE A 43 -9.30 -12.25 -6.32
CA PHE A 43 -8.44 -12.38 -7.50
C PHE A 43 -6.98 -12.50 -7.08
N GLU A 44 -6.17 -13.04 -7.98
CA GLU A 44 -4.73 -13.14 -7.78
C GLU A 44 -4.06 -11.81 -8.16
N LEU A 45 -3.51 -11.11 -7.16
CA LEU A 45 -2.81 -9.84 -7.37
C LEU A 45 -1.43 -10.09 -8.01
N GLN A 46 -1.25 -9.55 -9.23
CA GLN A 46 -0.01 -9.73 -10.00
C GLN A 46 0.93 -8.53 -9.93
N GLU A 47 0.38 -7.31 -9.95
CA GLU A 47 1.13 -6.07 -10.04
C GLU A 47 0.34 -4.92 -9.41
N ILE A 48 1.02 -4.03 -8.69
CA ILE A 48 0.49 -2.74 -8.26
C ILE A 48 1.34 -1.66 -8.92
N THR A 49 0.68 -0.73 -9.64
CA THR A 49 1.36 0.41 -10.27
C THR A 49 0.80 1.71 -9.72
N PHE A 50 1.68 2.64 -9.36
CA PHE A 50 1.31 3.96 -8.85
C PHE A 50 2.38 4.98 -9.18
N LYS A 51 2.02 6.27 -9.13
CA LYS A 51 2.98 7.37 -9.16
C LYS A 51 3.34 7.73 -7.71
N ASN A 52 4.64 7.69 -7.38
CA ASN A 52 5.11 8.20 -6.10
C ASN A 52 4.84 9.72 -6.03
N TYR A 53 4.52 10.23 -4.85
CA TYR A 53 4.40 11.67 -4.60
C TYR A 53 5.09 11.98 -3.27
N TYR A 54 6.42 12.00 -3.31
CA TYR A 54 7.29 12.31 -2.18
C TYR A 54 7.15 11.36 -0.98
N THR A 55 6.81 10.09 -1.24
CA THR A 55 6.81 9.04 -0.23
C THR A 55 8.18 8.39 -0.15
N ALA A 56 8.79 8.36 1.04
CA ALA A 56 10.10 7.74 1.25
C ALA A 56 10.02 6.20 1.35
N PHE A 57 9.08 5.69 2.14
CA PHE A 57 8.89 4.26 2.38
C PHE A 57 7.44 3.85 2.21
N LEU A 58 7.22 2.64 1.69
CA LEU A 58 5.90 2.07 1.47
C LEU A 58 5.78 0.70 2.12
N SER A 59 4.70 0.51 2.87
CA SER A 59 4.25 -0.81 3.35
C SER A 59 2.90 -1.14 2.74
N ILE A 60 2.71 -2.38 2.30
CA ILE A 60 1.45 -2.85 1.69
C ILE A 60 0.91 -4.00 2.53
N ARG A 61 -0.35 -3.86 2.92
CA ARG A 61 -1.13 -4.93 3.55
C ARG A 61 -2.28 -5.31 2.64
N VAL A 62 -2.54 -6.61 2.52
CA VAL A 62 -3.65 -7.13 1.74
C VAL A 62 -4.54 -8.00 2.59
N ARG A 63 -5.82 -8.04 2.23
CA ARG A 63 -6.79 -8.92 2.84
C ARG A 63 -6.84 -10.23 2.05
N GLN A 64 -6.25 -11.29 2.60
CA GLN A 64 -6.22 -12.60 1.98
C GLN A 64 -7.46 -13.42 2.30
N HIS A 65 -7.95 -14.15 1.30
CA HIS A 65 -8.98 -15.17 1.43
C HIS A 65 -8.32 -16.53 1.20
N THR A 66 -8.13 -17.31 2.28
CA THR A 66 -7.42 -18.61 2.21
C THR A 66 -8.33 -19.78 1.85
N SER A 67 -9.65 -19.66 2.10
CA SER A 67 -10.67 -20.61 1.65
C SER A 67 -12.07 -19.95 1.71
N MET A 68 -13.08 -20.60 1.12
CA MET A 68 -14.49 -20.18 1.25
C MET A 68 -15.00 -20.18 2.71
N HIS A 69 -14.33 -20.88 3.63
CA HIS A 69 -14.79 -21.10 5.01
C HIS A 69 -13.95 -20.38 6.07
N THR A 70 -12.86 -19.71 5.68
CA THR A 70 -11.98 -19.02 6.63
C THR A 70 -12.18 -17.51 6.56
N GLN A 71 -12.16 -16.87 7.73
CA GLN A 71 -12.27 -15.42 7.82
C GLN A 71 -11.08 -14.76 7.14
N ALA A 72 -11.35 -13.75 6.32
CA ALA A 72 -10.32 -13.04 5.60
C ALA A 72 -9.39 -12.27 6.56
N LYS A 73 -8.09 -12.49 6.42
CA LYS A 73 -7.04 -11.96 7.32
C LYS A 73 -6.21 -10.90 6.60
N TRP A 74 -5.79 -9.87 7.34
CA TRP A 74 -4.81 -8.91 6.86
C TRP A 74 -3.39 -9.46 7.02
N VAL A 75 -2.64 -9.49 5.94
CA VAL A 75 -1.21 -9.84 5.92
C VAL A 75 -0.39 -8.67 5.38
N THR A 76 0.86 -8.55 5.83
CA THR A 76 1.80 -7.55 5.33
C THR A 76 2.64 -8.19 4.25
N CYS A 77 2.45 -7.77 3.01
CA CYS A 77 3.13 -8.34 1.84
C CYS A 77 4.37 -7.55 1.40
N LEU A 78 4.44 -6.28 1.80
CA LEU A 78 5.58 -5.41 1.61
C LEU A 78 5.76 -4.60 2.89
N ARG A 79 6.98 -4.56 3.42
CA ARG A 79 7.32 -3.78 4.60
C ARG A 79 8.47 -2.85 4.26
N ASP A 80 8.29 -1.58 4.58
CA ASP A 80 9.31 -0.52 4.52
C ASP A 80 10.10 -0.51 3.20
N TYR A 81 9.40 -0.70 2.09
CA TYR A 81 10.01 -0.65 0.76
C TYR A 81 10.44 0.78 0.45
N CYS A 82 11.73 0.96 0.23
CA CYS A 82 12.34 2.25 -0.05
C CYS A 82 11.97 2.72 -1.46
N LEU A 83 11.19 3.80 -1.54
CA LEU A 83 10.83 4.48 -2.78
C LEU A 83 11.75 5.66 -3.08
N MET A 84 12.30 6.29 -2.03
CA MET A 84 13.28 7.36 -2.12
C MET A 84 14.43 7.08 -1.16
N PRO A 85 15.62 6.68 -1.66
CA PRO A 85 16.79 6.41 -0.81
C PRO A 85 17.31 7.69 -0.14
N ASP A 86 17.13 8.83 -0.81
CA ASP A 86 17.38 10.15 -0.27
C ASP A 86 16.11 11.01 -0.36
N PRO A 87 15.27 11.01 0.69
CA PRO A 87 14.02 11.76 0.73
C PRO A 87 14.18 13.28 0.54
N HIS A 88 15.41 13.80 0.69
CA HIS A 88 15.69 15.24 0.67
C HIS A 88 16.22 15.75 -0.68
N SER A 89 16.56 14.88 -1.63
CA SER A 89 17.09 15.28 -2.95
C SER A 89 16.11 15.13 -4.12
N GLU A 90 14.83 14.89 -3.84
CA GLU A 90 13.73 14.68 -4.81
C GLU A 90 13.88 13.49 -5.77
N GLU A 91 15.03 12.79 -5.79
CA GLU A 91 15.24 11.64 -6.66
C GLU A 91 14.22 10.53 -6.37
N GLY A 92 13.48 10.10 -7.39
CA GLY A 92 12.42 9.09 -7.24
C GLY A 92 11.11 9.60 -6.62
N ALA A 93 11.01 10.88 -6.20
CA ALA A 93 9.82 11.44 -5.56
C ALA A 93 8.56 11.35 -6.41
N GLN A 94 8.71 11.44 -7.72
CA GLN A 94 7.61 11.45 -8.69
C GLN A 94 7.67 10.30 -9.70
N ALA A 95 8.48 9.27 -9.41
CA ALA A 95 8.64 8.12 -10.27
C ALA A 95 7.35 7.28 -10.35
N TYR A 96 7.11 6.68 -11.52
CA TYR A 96 6.14 5.59 -11.63
C TYR A 96 6.80 4.31 -11.13
N VAL A 97 6.10 3.62 -10.23
CA VAL A 97 6.59 2.42 -9.55
C VAL A 97 5.63 1.28 -9.86
N SER A 98 6.18 0.14 -10.26
CA SER A 98 5.47 -1.13 -10.42
C SER A 98 6.03 -2.16 -9.44
N LEU A 99 5.16 -2.71 -8.60
CA LEU A 99 5.47 -3.76 -7.63
C LEU A 99 4.84 -5.06 -8.11
N PHE A 100 5.67 -6.04 -8.46
CA PHE A 100 5.24 -7.33 -8.97
C PHE A 100 5.10 -8.37 -7.85
N LYS A 101 4.22 -9.35 -8.04
CA LYS A 101 3.94 -10.45 -7.10
C LYS A 101 5.19 -11.11 -6.50
N HIS A 102 6.28 -11.24 -7.26
CA HIS A 102 7.51 -11.90 -6.79
C HIS A 102 8.37 -11.03 -5.87
N GLN A 103 8.14 -9.72 -5.82
CA GLN A 103 8.83 -8.77 -4.94
C GLN A 103 8.15 -8.63 -3.57
N VAL A 104 7.01 -9.29 -3.39
CA VAL A 104 6.15 -9.18 -2.20
C VAL A 104 5.91 -10.58 -1.64
N SER A 105 6.17 -10.73 -0.34
CA SER A 105 6.00 -12.00 0.37
C SER A 105 4.54 -12.14 0.80
N TRP A 106 3.78 -12.99 0.12
CA TRP A 106 2.38 -13.28 0.47
C TRP A 106 2.26 -14.38 1.53
N ASP A 107 3.08 -14.33 2.58
CA ASP A 107 3.06 -15.33 3.67
C ASP A 107 1.94 -15.07 4.70
#